data_AF-A0AAN6RMZ5-F1
#
_entry.id   AF-A0AAN6RMZ5-F1
#
_cell.length_a   1.000
_cell.length_b   1.000
_cell.length_c   1.000
_cell.angle_alpha   90.00
_cell.angle_beta   90.00
_cell.angle_gamma   90.00
#
_symmetry.space_group_name_H-M   'P 1'
#
loop_
_entity.id
_entity.type
_entity.pdbx_description
1 polymer ?
#
loop_
_entity_poly.entity_id
_entity_poly.type
_entity_poly.pdbx_seq_one_letter_code
_entity_poly.pdbx_strand_id
1 'polypeptide(L)'
;MELVPATCQQSGSGTVSGNILRLESNLPAMDGHFEIQGNTIRSLDTCPNYPPPVEDNSEDISDLIATLPVIEANPAQYFTRKAKYRNEVTNLLTCQGGSCPGTAPSPHLTRLLGASQASELVFEKLTPRGPFLPRR
;
A
#
# COMPACT_ATOMS: atom_id res chain seq x y z
N MET A 1 22.31 -1.86 -39.67
CA MET A 1 21.58 -1.65 -38.40
C MET A 1 22.09 -2.69 -37.43
N GLU A 2 23.11 -2.34 -36.64
CA GLU A 2 23.60 -3.22 -35.58
C GLU A 2 22.64 -3.18 -34.40
N LEU A 3 22.17 -4.35 -34.00
CA LEU A 3 21.45 -4.56 -32.76
C LEU A 3 22.47 -4.47 -31.61
N VAL A 4 22.43 -3.36 -30.86
CA VAL A 4 23.17 -3.23 -29.61
C VAL A 4 22.55 -4.22 -28.61
N PRO A 5 23.31 -5.20 -28.08
CA PRO A 5 22.75 -6.17 -27.15
C PRO A 5 22.39 -5.47 -25.83
N ALA A 6 21.18 -5.76 -25.33
CA ALA A 6 20.75 -5.32 -24.02
C ALA A 6 21.73 -5.86 -22.97
N THR A 7 22.56 -4.98 -22.39
CA THR A 7 23.41 -5.31 -21.26
C THR A 7 22.51 -5.73 -20.11
N CYS A 8 22.65 -6.98 -19.65
CA CYS A 8 22.05 -7.45 -18.39
C CYS A 8 22.46 -6.50 -17.26
N GLN A 9 21.55 -5.60 -16.89
CA GLN A 9 21.76 -4.65 -15.80
C GLN A 9 21.73 -5.44 -14.49
N GLN A 10 22.89 -5.54 -13.84
CA GLN A 10 23.04 -6.19 -12.54
C GLN A 10 22.38 -5.33 -11.46
N SER A 11 21.05 -5.41 -11.37
CA SER A 11 20.28 -5.05 -10.19
C SER A 11 20.49 -6.16 -9.14
N GLY A 12 21.69 -6.17 -8.54
CA GLY A 12 22.13 -7.22 -7.61
C GLY A 12 22.68 -6.66 -6.30
N SER A 13 22.72 -7.52 -5.28
CA SER A 13 23.45 -7.27 -4.03
C SER A 13 24.88 -6.84 -4.29
N GLY A 14 25.35 -5.77 -3.65
CA GLY A 14 26.71 -5.25 -3.83
C GLY A 14 26.83 -4.11 -4.85
N THR A 15 25.71 -3.62 -5.40
CA THR A 15 25.68 -2.37 -6.15
C THR A 15 25.29 -1.18 -5.27
N VAL A 16 25.72 0.03 -5.62
CA VAL A 16 25.33 1.27 -4.91
C VAL A 16 23.80 1.39 -4.84
N SER A 17 23.11 1.27 -5.98
CA SER A 17 21.64 1.30 -6.01
C SER A 17 21.03 0.17 -5.17
N GLY A 18 21.61 -1.03 -5.21
CA GLY A 18 21.13 -2.18 -4.44
C GLY A 18 21.24 -1.97 -2.93
N ASN A 19 22.40 -1.49 -2.47
CA ASN A 19 22.66 -1.23 -1.06
C ASN A 19 21.78 -0.09 -0.53
N ILE A 20 21.52 0.94 -1.35
CA ILE A 20 20.57 2.02 -1.01
C ILE A 20 19.15 1.45 -0.86
N LEU A 21 18.66 0.66 -1.82
CA LEU A 21 17.32 0.08 -1.76
C LEU A 21 17.12 -0.88 -0.58
N ARG A 22 18.21 -1.49 -0.09
CA ARG A 22 18.22 -2.33 1.10
C ARG A 22 18.44 -1.57 2.40
N LEU A 23 18.63 -0.25 2.32
CA LEU A 23 18.91 0.63 3.46
C LEU A 23 20.25 0.29 4.16
N GLU A 24 21.16 -0.38 3.45
CA GLU A 24 22.52 -0.67 3.90
C GLU A 24 23.48 0.50 3.63
N SER A 25 23.05 1.50 2.87
CA SER A 25 23.81 2.71 2.56
C SER A 25 22.89 3.90 2.34
N ASN A 26 23.35 5.09 2.71
CA ASN A 26 22.64 6.34 2.43
C ASN A 26 22.72 6.71 0.94
N LEU A 27 21.80 7.55 0.48
CA LEU A 27 21.94 8.24 -0.80
C LEU A 27 23.22 9.08 -0.78
N PRO A 28 24.00 9.10 -1.89
CA PRO A 28 25.17 9.98 -1.99
C PRO A 28 24.76 11.44 -1.84
N ALA A 29 25.49 12.20 -1.00
CA ALA A 29 25.26 13.63 -0.83
C ALA A 29 25.80 14.40 -2.05
N MET A 30 24.90 14.75 -2.97
CA MET A 30 25.22 15.47 -4.21
C MET A 30 24.13 16.52 -4.48
N ASP A 31 24.51 17.65 -5.06
CA ASP A 31 23.58 18.73 -5.40
C ASP A 31 23.03 18.57 -6.82
N GLY A 32 21.71 18.71 -6.99
CA GLY A 32 21.03 18.60 -8.28
C GLY A 32 20.27 17.30 -8.47
N HIS A 33 19.98 16.95 -9.73
CA HIS A 33 19.22 15.74 -10.08
C HIS A 33 20.16 14.67 -10.61
N PHE A 34 20.01 13.44 -10.13
CA PHE A 34 20.84 12.31 -10.56
C PHE A 34 20.02 11.04 -10.71
N GLU A 35 20.46 10.20 -11.64
CA GLU A 35 20.03 8.82 -11.79
C GLU A 35 21.11 7.89 -11.24
N ILE A 36 20.72 6.92 -10.40
CA ILE A 36 21.62 5.88 -9.87
C ILE A 36 21.18 4.53 -10.44
N GLN A 37 22.03 3.90 -11.24
CA GLN A 37 21.77 2.61 -11.87
C GLN A 37 22.93 1.64 -11.61
N GLY A 38 22.70 0.66 -10.74
CA GLY A 38 23.77 -0.23 -10.29
C GLY A 38 24.82 0.56 -9.52
N ASN A 39 26.04 0.62 -10.07
CA ASN A 39 27.14 1.43 -9.53
C ASN A 39 27.33 2.77 -10.24
N THR A 40 26.56 3.03 -11.30
CA THR A 40 26.70 4.22 -12.13
C THR A 40 25.81 5.32 -11.60
N ILE A 41 26.37 6.52 -11.42
CA ILE A 41 25.66 7.73 -11.05
C ILE A 41 25.79 8.72 -12.21
N ARG A 42 24.67 9.22 -12.73
CA ARG A 42 24.63 10.19 -13.83
C ARG A 42 23.85 11.43 -13.43
N SER A 43 24.39 12.61 -13.74
CA SER A 43 23.66 13.87 -13.60
C SER A 43 22.52 13.93 -14.60
N LEU A 44 21.40 14.51 -14.18
CA LEU A 44 20.25 14.82 -15.02
C LEU A 44 20.11 16.34 -15.07
N ASP A 45 19.93 16.89 -16.26
CA ASP A 45 19.73 18.33 -16.45
C ASP A 45 18.37 18.80 -15.91
N THR A 46 17.40 17.89 -15.86
CA THR A 46 16.03 18.13 -15.38
C THR A 46 15.49 16.90 -14.66
N CYS A 47 14.58 17.12 -13.70
CA CYS A 47 13.81 16.03 -13.12
C CYS A 47 13.04 15.27 -14.21
N PRO A 48 13.01 13.92 -14.21
CA PRO A 48 12.19 13.16 -15.15
C PRO A 48 10.72 13.58 -15.05
N ASN A 49 10.03 13.58 -16.18
CA ASN A 49 8.58 13.80 -16.18
C ASN A 49 7.91 12.72 -15.32
N TYR A 50 6.99 13.15 -14.46
CA TYR A 50 6.16 12.20 -13.72
C TYR A 50 5.41 11.30 -14.70
N PRO A 51 5.26 10.00 -14.39
CA PRO A 51 4.37 9.16 -15.16
C PRO A 51 2.97 9.80 -15.20
N PRO A 52 2.23 9.63 -16.30
CA PRO A 52 0.87 10.12 -16.39
C PRO A 52 0.03 9.57 -15.22
N PRO A 53 -0.98 10.31 -14.75
CA PRO A 53 -1.89 9.81 -13.74
C PRO A 53 -2.45 8.45 -14.16
N VAL A 54 -2.38 7.47 -13.26
CA VAL A 54 -3.01 6.17 -13.50
C VAL A 54 -4.52 6.37 -13.47
N GLU A 55 -5.21 5.89 -14.50
CA GLU A 55 -6.68 5.94 -14.57
C GLU A 55 -7.29 5.20 -13.37
N ASP A 56 -8.40 5.73 -12.82
CA ASP A 56 -9.11 5.06 -11.74
C ASP A 56 -9.82 3.83 -12.28
N ASN A 57 -9.24 2.65 -12.00
CA ASN A 57 -9.76 1.34 -12.39
C ASN A 57 -10.61 0.69 -11.29
N SER A 58 -11.20 1.50 -10.40
CA SER A 58 -12.06 1.00 -9.31
C SER A 58 -13.31 0.28 -9.86
N GLU A 59 -13.64 -0.85 -9.27
CA GLU A 59 -14.85 -1.62 -9.55
C GLU A 59 -16.07 -1.02 -8.81
N ASP A 60 -17.27 -1.25 -9.35
CA ASP A 60 -18.50 -1.00 -8.58
C ASP A 60 -18.70 -2.13 -7.56
N ILE A 61 -18.70 -1.74 -6.29
CA ILE A 61 -18.82 -2.62 -5.12
C ILE A 61 -19.90 -2.13 -4.16
N SER A 62 -20.79 -1.25 -4.65
CA SER A 62 -21.85 -0.62 -3.86
C SER A 62 -22.77 -1.67 -3.23
N ASP A 63 -22.98 -2.79 -3.91
CA ASP A 63 -23.75 -3.94 -3.42
C ASP A 63 -23.14 -4.54 -2.15
N LEU A 64 -21.82 -4.76 -2.12
CA LEU A 64 -21.13 -5.29 -0.96
C LEU A 64 -21.12 -4.30 0.20
N ILE A 65 -20.86 -3.02 -0.07
CA ILE A 65 -20.83 -1.99 0.97
C ILE A 65 -22.20 -1.83 1.62
N ALA A 66 -23.29 -1.94 0.85
CA ALA A 66 -24.65 -1.89 1.38
C ALA A 66 -24.97 -3.03 2.37
N THR A 67 -24.23 -4.14 2.35
CA THR A 67 -24.39 -5.22 3.33
C THR A 67 -23.72 -4.92 4.69
N LEU A 68 -22.85 -3.91 4.75
CA LEU A 68 -22.08 -3.59 5.94
C LEU A 68 -22.92 -2.74 6.92
N PRO A 69 -22.71 -2.91 8.23
CA PRO A 69 -23.33 -2.05 9.22
C PRO A 69 -22.81 -0.61 9.09
N VAL A 70 -23.72 0.36 9.12
CA VAL A 70 -23.36 1.78 9.09
C VAL A 70 -22.76 2.17 10.44
N ILE A 71 -21.56 2.74 10.42
CA ILE A 71 -20.82 3.20 11.61
C ILE A 71 -20.61 4.71 11.49
N GLU A 72 -20.87 5.42 12.59
CA GLU A 72 -20.52 6.84 12.68
C GLU A 72 -19.00 6.98 12.73
N ALA A 73 -18.43 7.60 11.69
CA ALA A 73 -16.99 7.75 11.52
C ALA A 73 -16.44 8.83 12.48
N ASN A 74 -16.24 8.47 13.74
CA ASN A 74 -15.49 9.31 14.68
C ASN A 74 -14.00 9.31 14.26
N PRO A 75 -13.43 10.43 13.79
CA PRO A 75 -12.06 10.47 13.26
C PRO A 75 -10.99 10.21 14.34
N ALA A 76 -11.32 10.31 15.63
CA ALA A 76 -10.38 9.97 16.70
C ALA A 76 -10.19 8.45 16.85
N GLN A 77 -11.24 7.67 16.58
CA GLN A 77 -11.26 6.21 16.77
C GLN A 77 -11.22 5.44 15.45
N TYR A 78 -11.62 6.07 14.34
CA TYR A 78 -11.78 5.42 13.05
C TYR A 78 -11.08 6.19 11.93
N PHE A 79 -10.79 5.49 10.84
CA PHE A 79 -10.42 6.09 9.57
C PHE A 79 -11.24 5.45 8.44
N THR A 80 -11.55 6.21 7.41
CA THR A 80 -12.28 5.72 6.24
C THR A 80 -11.35 5.46 5.06
N ARG A 81 -11.72 4.52 4.21
CA ARG A 81 -11.03 4.24 2.96
C ARG A 81 -12.04 3.86 1.88
N LYS A 82 -11.92 4.47 0.70
CA LYS A 82 -12.65 4.04 -0.49
C LYS A 82 -12.16 2.64 -0.90
N ALA A 83 -13.07 1.69 -0.97
CA ALA A 83 -12.76 0.37 -1.49
C ALA A 83 -12.72 0.40 -3.02
N LYS A 84 -11.82 -0.38 -3.61
CA LYS A 84 -11.56 -0.37 -5.04
C LYS A 84 -11.91 -1.67 -5.74
N TYR A 85 -11.68 -2.80 -5.07
CA TYR A 85 -11.83 -4.12 -5.68
C TYR A 85 -12.73 -5.01 -4.84
N ARG A 86 -13.61 -5.75 -5.51
CA ARG A 86 -14.55 -6.68 -4.88
C ARG A 86 -13.84 -7.74 -4.04
N ASN A 87 -12.70 -8.23 -4.54
CA ASN A 87 -11.92 -9.26 -3.87
C ASN A 87 -11.33 -8.77 -2.54
N GLU A 88 -10.93 -7.50 -2.43
CA GLU A 88 -10.45 -6.95 -1.16
C GLU A 88 -11.55 -6.97 -0.10
N VAL A 89 -12.74 -6.48 -0.46
CA VAL A 89 -13.90 -6.45 0.45
C VAL A 89 -14.32 -7.86 0.85
N THR A 90 -14.37 -8.78 -0.12
CA THR A 90 -14.73 -10.19 0.11
C THR A 90 -13.75 -10.86 1.06
N ASN A 91 -12.44 -10.65 0.86
CA ASN A 91 -11.42 -11.22 1.74
C ASN A 91 -11.53 -10.69 3.16
N LEU A 92 -11.76 -9.38 3.32
CA LEU A 92 -11.94 -8.78 4.64
C LEU A 92 -13.19 -9.30 5.35
N LEU A 93 -14.29 -9.54 4.63
CA LEU A 93 -15.48 -10.19 5.16
C LEU A 93 -15.21 -11.65 5.58
N THR A 94 -14.47 -12.41 4.78
CA THR A 94 -14.04 -13.77 5.12
C THR A 94 -13.21 -13.79 6.40
N CYS A 95 -12.28 -12.83 6.58
CA CYS A 95 -11.48 -12.68 7.79
C CYS A 95 -12.30 -12.35 9.05
N GLN A 96 -13.53 -11.84 8.92
CA GLN A 96 -14.45 -11.59 10.03
C GLN A 96 -15.25 -12.84 10.47
N GLY A 97 -14.84 -14.03 10.05
CA GLY A 97 -15.50 -15.29 10.41
C GLY A 97 -16.62 -15.70 9.47
N GLY A 98 -16.72 -15.07 8.28
CA GLY A 98 -17.70 -15.40 7.24
C GLY A 98 -17.35 -16.63 6.39
N SER A 99 -16.21 -17.29 6.65
CA SER A 99 -15.72 -18.39 5.80
C SER A 99 -16.57 -19.66 5.85
N CYS A 100 -17.39 -19.86 6.89
CA CYS A 100 -18.19 -21.07 7.08
C CYS A 100 -19.70 -20.73 7.11
N PRO A 101 -20.49 -21.17 6.11
CA PRO A 101 -21.94 -21.00 6.11
C PRO A 101 -22.57 -21.57 7.39
N GLY A 102 -23.51 -20.83 8.00
CA GLY A 102 -24.22 -21.28 9.20
C GLY A 102 -23.46 -21.17 10.51
N THR A 103 -22.22 -20.66 10.51
CA THR A 103 -21.47 -20.39 11.74
C THR A 103 -21.68 -18.94 12.17
N ALA A 104 -22.12 -18.73 13.41
CA ALA A 104 -22.25 -17.37 13.95
C ALA A 104 -20.85 -16.72 14.07
N PRO A 105 -20.70 -15.44 13.69
CA PRO A 105 -19.44 -14.73 13.88
C PRO A 105 -19.07 -14.72 15.36
N SER A 106 -17.81 -15.05 15.67
CA SER A 106 -17.34 -15.07 17.06
C SER A 106 -17.52 -13.69 17.70
N PRO A 107 -18.06 -13.59 18.93
CA PRO A 107 -18.16 -12.30 19.64
C PRO A 107 -16.78 -11.72 20.00
N HIS A 108 -15.72 -12.51 19.87
CA HIS A 108 -14.33 -12.10 20.10
C HIS A 108 -13.62 -11.62 18.83
N LEU A 109 -14.25 -11.74 17.66
CA LEU A 109 -13.70 -11.17 16.44
C LEU A 109 -13.93 -9.66 16.46
N THR A 110 -12.82 -8.91 16.44
CA THR A 110 -12.87 -7.46 16.28
C THR A 110 -13.51 -7.17 14.93
N ARG A 111 -14.61 -6.42 14.90
CA ARG A 111 -15.29 -6.07 13.65
C ARG A 111 -14.38 -5.16 12.83
N LEU A 112 -13.75 -5.72 11.81
CA LEU A 112 -12.76 -5.02 10.97
C LEU A 112 -13.37 -4.01 9.99
N LEU A 113 -14.69 -4.04 9.76
CA LEU A 113 -15.38 -3.31 8.69
C LEU A 113 -16.75 -2.80 9.13
N GLY A 114 -17.02 -1.55 8.76
CA GLY A 114 -18.37 -1.01 8.60
C GLY A 114 -18.42 -0.10 7.38
N ALA A 115 -19.60 0.43 7.08
CA ALA A 115 -19.80 1.45 6.05
C ALA A 115 -19.98 2.83 6.69
N SER A 116 -19.39 3.85 6.08
CA SER A 116 -19.71 5.25 6.40
C SER A 116 -21.01 5.67 5.69
N GLN A 117 -21.58 6.80 6.08
CA GLN A 117 -22.71 7.42 5.36
C GLN A 117 -22.38 7.76 3.88
N ALA A 118 -21.08 7.85 3.55
CA ALA A 118 -20.59 8.10 2.20
C ALA A 118 -20.23 6.82 1.42
N SER A 119 -20.68 5.65 1.90
CA SER A 119 -20.35 4.34 1.30
C SER A 119 -18.84 4.04 1.26
N GLU A 120 -18.09 4.47 2.26
CA GLU A 120 -16.67 4.12 2.43
C GLU A 120 -16.49 3.04 3.50
N LEU A 121 -15.41 2.26 3.41
CA LEU A 121 -15.07 1.31 4.47
C LEU A 121 -14.55 2.06 5.69
N VAL A 122 -15.09 1.73 6.87
CA VAL A 122 -14.68 2.27 8.16
C VAL A 122 -13.80 1.24 8.88
N PHE A 123 -12.62 1.68 9.30
CA PHE A 123 -11.64 0.88 10.04
C PHE A 123 -11.34 1.52 11.40
N GLU A 124 -11.19 0.68 12.43
CA GLU A 124 -10.76 1.12 13.76
C GLU A 124 -9.26 1.45 13.77
N LYS A 125 -8.90 2.56 14.40
CA LYS A 125 -7.51 2.93 14.68
C LYS A 125 -7.01 2.11 15.85
N LEU A 126 -6.31 1.01 15.54
CA LEU A 126 -5.68 0.20 16.56
C LEU A 126 -4.45 0.92 17.12
N THR A 127 -4.50 1.29 18.41
CA THR A 127 -3.32 1.72 19.14
C THR A 127 -2.47 0.49 19.47
N PRO A 128 -1.19 0.44 19.06
CA PRO A 128 -0.32 -0.69 19.38
C PRO A 128 -0.22 -0.83 20.91
N ARG A 129 -0.56 -2.01 21.42
CA ARG A 129 -0.38 -2.36 22.83
C ARG A 129 1.06 -2.82 23.03
N GLY A 130 2.00 -1.88 23.04
CA GLY A 130 3.40 -2.19 23.30
C GLY A 130 4.24 -0.93 23.48
N PRO A 131 5.33 -0.98 24.26
CA PRO A 131 6.29 0.12 24.28
C PRO A 131 6.80 0.34 22.86
N PHE A 132 6.87 1.60 22.43
CA PHE A 132 7.60 1.97 21.23
C PHE A 132 9.03 1.45 21.36
N LEU A 133 9.35 0.37 20.65
CA LEU A 133 10.75 -0.08 20.56
C LEU A 133 11.49 0.97 19.74
N PRO A 134 12.50 1.66 20.30
CA PRO A 134 13.27 2.62 19.55
C PRO A 134 13.95 1.91 18.38
N ARG A 135 13.82 2.49 17.18
CA ARG A 135 14.61 2.04 16.02
C ARG A 135 16.09 2.27 16.36
N ARG A 136 16.88 1.20 16.38
CA ARG A 136 18.34 1.25 16.48
C ARG A 136 18.94 1.69 15.15
#